data_AF-A0A957EFZ7-F1
#
_entry.id   AF-A0A957EFZ7-F1
#
_cell.length_a   1.000
_cell.length_b   1.000
_cell.length_c   1.000
_cell.angle_alpha   90.00
_cell.angle_beta   90.00
_cell.angle_gamma   90.00
#
_symmetry.space_group_name_H-M   'P 1'
#
loop_
_entity.id
_entity.type
_entity.pdbx_description
1 polymer ?
#
loop_
_entity_poly.entity_id
_entity_poly.type
_entity_poly.pdbx_seq_one_letter_code
_entity_poly.pdbx_strand_id
1 'polypeptide(L)'
;KDRLGHYDQPLLQALCRAALDAGTELQPVVYDSAASDASLVYYAGGAQRIACLGQVRANSHGYEVARLSVFDHMLNTLVQFMRDFAG
;
A
#
# COMPACT_ATOMS: atom_id res chain seq x y z
N LYS A 1 -4.37 0.85 9.28
CA LYS A 1 -3.93 1.61 10.47
C LYS A 1 -2.60 1.05 10.91
N ASP A 2 -1.83 1.85 11.62
CA ASP A 2 -0.67 1.39 12.37
C ASP A 2 -0.63 2.09 13.74
N ARG A 3 0.52 2.04 14.43
CA ARG A 3 0.66 2.62 15.77
C ARG A 3 0.43 4.14 15.81
N LEU A 4 0.64 4.86 14.70
CA LEU A 4 0.64 6.33 14.68
C LEU A 4 -0.61 6.91 14.01
N GLY A 5 -1.39 6.13 13.27
CA GLY A 5 -2.63 6.63 12.72
C GLY A 5 -3.47 5.64 11.92
N HIS A 6 -4.62 6.14 11.48
CA HIS A 6 -5.48 5.45 10.53
C HIS A 6 -5.07 5.80 9.10
N TYR A 7 -5.14 4.80 8.23
CA TYR A 7 -4.97 5.02 6.79
C TYR A 7 -6.28 5.52 6.20
N ASP A 8 -6.15 6.41 5.22
CA ASP A 8 -7.27 7.05 4.55
C ASP A 8 -8.09 6.01 3.75
N GLN A 9 -9.37 5.87 4.07
CA GLN A 9 -10.22 4.84 3.48
C GLN A 9 -10.51 5.08 1.99
N PRO A 10 -10.84 6.31 1.54
CA PRO A 10 -10.95 6.60 0.10
C PRO A 10 -9.68 6.26 -0.67
N LEU A 11 -8.50 6.61 -0.15
CA LEU A 11 -7.22 6.30 -0.78
C LEU A 11 -6.97 4.79 -0.88
N LEU A 12 -7.29 4.03 0.18
CA LEU A 12 -7.21 2.56 0.15
C LEU A 12 -8.15 1.95 -0.89
N GLN A 13 -9.39 2.44 -0.98
CA GLN A 13 -10.37 1.97 -1.96
C GLN A 13 -9.93 2.27 -3.39
N ALA A 14 -9.36 3.45 -3.63
CA ALA A 14 -8.81 3.81 -4.94
C ALA A 14 -7.64 2.90 -5.35
N LEU A 15 -6.74 2.56 -4.41
CA LEU A 15 -5.67 1.58 -4.66
C LEU A 15 -6.22 0.18 -4.97
N CYS A 16 -7.22 -0.28 -4.22
CA CYS A 16 -7.84 -1.58 -4.48
C CYS A 16 -8.52 -1.60 -5.85
N ARG A 17 -9.19 -0.50 -6.22
CA ARG A 17 -9.83 -0.37 -7.53
C ARG A 17 -8.80 -0.39 -8.67
N ALA A 18 -7.71 0.36 -8.53
CA ALA A 18 -6.62 0.39 -9.50
C ALA A 18 -6.00 -1.00 -9.73
N ALA A 19 -5.90 -1.83 -8.69
CA ALA A 19 -5.41 -3.20 -8.84
C ALA A 19 -6.36 -4.06 -9.66
N LEU A 20 -7.67 -3.98 -9.39
CA LEU A 20 -8.70 -4.69 -10.18
C LEU A 20 -8.64 -4.27 -11.65
N ASP A 21 -8.54 -2.97 -11.91
CA ASP A 21 -8.46 -2.44 -13.27
C ASP A 21 -7.12 -2.81 -13.96
N ALA A 22 -6.05 -3.04 -13.18
CA ALA A 22 -4.78 -3.58 -13.64
C ALA A 22 -4.75 -5.12 -13.77
N GLY A 23 -5.87 -5.80 -13.56
CA GLY A 23 -5.98 -7.27 -13.70
C GLY A 23 -5.38 -8.06 -12.54
N THR A 24 -5.30 -7.47 -11.35
CA THR A 24 -4.85 -8.13 -10.11
C THR A 24 -5.75 -7.73 -8.93
N GLU A 25 -5.40 -8.14 -7.72
CA GLU A 25 -6.16 -7.82 -6.50
C GLU A 25 -5.20 -7.50 -5.36
N LEU A 26 -5.50 -6.42 -4.61
CA LEU A 26 -4.82 -6.14 -3.35
C LEU A 26 -5.53 -6.85 -2.20
N GLN A 27 -4.76 -7.22 -1.19
CA GLN A 27 -5.25 -7.84 0.03
C GLN A 27 -5.13 -6.82 1.17
N PRO A 28 -6.20 -6.13 1.57
CA PRO A 28 -6.19 -5.27 2.74
C PRO A 28 -5.94 -6.10 3.99
N VAL A 29 -4.91 -5.75 4.77
CA VAL A 29 -4.58 -6.43 6.03
C VAL A 29 -4.50 -5.41 7.16
N VAL A 30 -4.97 -5.83 8.34
CA VAL A 30 -4.80 -5.09 9.59
C VAL A 30 -3.96 -5.95 10.53
N TYR A 31 -2.82 -5.41 10.94
CA TYR A 31 -1.93 -6.05 11.92
C TYR A 31 -2.23 -5.51 13.32
N ASP A 32 -1.99 -6.33 14.35
CA ASP A 32 -2.10 -5.91 15.76
C ASP A 32 -1.07 -4.85 16.12
N SER A 33 0.12 -4.95 15.52
CA SER A 33 1.20 -3.96 15.65
C SER A 33 1.89 -3.77 14.32
N ALA A 34 1.96 -2.52 13.87
CA ALA A 34 2.68 -2.11 12.67
C ALA A 34 3.27 -0.71 12.89
N ALA A 35 4.34 -0.42 12.15
CA ALA A 35 4.92 0.90 12.01
C ALA A 35 5.26 1.13 10.53
N SER A 36 5.00 2.33 10.04
CA SER A 36 5.31 2.75 8.67
C SER A 36 5.88 4.15 8.65
N ASP A 37 6.85 4.41 7.78
CA ASP A 37 7.37 5.75 7.53
C ASP A 37 6.28 6.72 7.06
N ALA A 38 5.27 6.22 6.33
CA ALA A 38 4.12 7.02 5.92
C ALA A 38 3.37 7.61 7.12
N SER A 39 3.22 6.82 8.19
CA SER A 39 2.55 7.27 9.41
C SER A 39 3.38 8.28 10.21
N LEU A 40 4.71 8.20 10.15
CA LEU A 40 5.60 9.21 10.73
C LEU A 40 5.46 10.55 9.99
N VAL A 41 5.42 10.52 8.66
CA VAL A 41 5.19 11.72 7.82
C VAL A 41 3.83 12.33 8.11
N TYR A 42 2.77 11.51 8.20
CA TYR A 42 1.43 11.95 8.57
C TYR A 42 1.39 12.57 9.97
N TYR A 43 1.98 11.90 10.96
CA TYR A 43 2.04 12.38 12.34
C TYR A 43 2.78 13.72 12.46
N ALA A 44 3.85 13.91 11.68
CA ALA A 44 4.58 15.16 11.60
C ALA A 44 3.85 16.28 10.81
N GLY A 45 2.67 16.00 10.25
CA GLY A 45 1.88 16.94 9.44
C GLY A 45 2.39 17.12 8.00
N GLY A 46 3.30 16.25 7.53
CA GLY A 46 3.87 16.31 6.19
C GLY A 46 2.97 15.77 5.08
N ALA A 47 1.90 15.05 5.44
CA ALA A 47 0.89 14.55 4.52
C ALA A 47 -0.50 14.55 5.18
N GLN A 48 -1.54 14.90 4.42
CA GLN A 48 -2.93 14.93 4.92
C GLN A 48 -3.63 13.57 4.87
N ARG A 49 -3.23 12.70 3.95
CA ARG A 49 -3.79 11.36 3.74
C ARG A 49 -2.65 10.38 3.49
N ILE A 50 -2.78 9.17 4.04
CA ILE A 50 -1.78 8.12 3.86
C ILE A 50 -2.43 6.77 3.64
N ALA A 51 -1.76 5.94 2.84
CA ALA A 51 -2.01 4.53 2.68
C ALA A 51 -0.67 3.82 2.51
N CYS A 52 -0.64 2.50 2.71
CA CYS A 52 0.55 1.68 2.49
C CYS A 52 0.21 0.53 1.56
N LEU A 53 1.12 0.28 0.62
CA LEU A 53 1.09 -0.81 -0.36
C LEU A 53 2.45 -1.50 -0.29
N GLY A 54 2.46 -2.83 -0.35
CA GLY A 54 3.70 -3.59 -0.44
C GLY A 54 3.47 -5.00 -0.96
N GLN A 55 4.55 -5.63 -1.39
CA GLN A 55 4.56 -7.01 -1.84
C GLN A 55 4.44 -7.98 -0.65
N VAL A 56 3.67 -9.05 -0.86
CA VAL A 56 3.63 -10.17 0.09
C VAL A 56 4.93 -10.95 0.00
N ARG A 57 5.52 -11.23 1.16
CA ARG A 57 6.83 -11.87 1.32
C ARG A 57 6.88 -12.64 2.63
N ALA A 58 7.64 -13.74 2.64
CA ALA A 58 7.71 -14.64 3.80
C ALA A 58 8.63 -14.11 4.92
N ASN A 59 9.61 -13.28 4.58
CA ASN A 59 10.63 -12.80 5.50
C ASN A 59 11.14 -11.41 5.11
N SER A 60 11.83 -10.78 6.06
CA SER A 60 12.39 -9.45 5.90
C SER A 60 13.70 -9.25 6.65
N HIS A 61 14.40 -8.15 6.37
CA HIS A 61 15.62 -7.73 7.07
C HIS A 61 16.81 -8.69 6.88
N GLY A 62 17.15 -8.97 5.60
CA GLY A 62 18.33 -9.75 5.23
C GLY A 62 18.15 -10.42 3.88
N TYR A 63 17.49 -11.57 3.87
CA TYR A 63 17.08 -12.28 2.66
C TYR A 63 15.56 -12.28 2.57
N GLU A 64 15.02 -12.13 1.36
CA GLU A 64 13.58 -12.00 1.12
C GLU A 64 13.10 -13.05 0.13
N VAL A 65 11.97 -13.68 0.44
CA VAL A 65 11.30 -14.65 -0.44
C VAL A 65 9.92 -14.11 -0.81
N ALA A 66 9.73 -13.87 -2.10
CA ALA A 66 8.47 -13.42 -2.69
C ALA A 66 8.26 -14.10 -4.04
N ARG A 67 7.01 -14.16 -4.52
CA ARG A 67 6.71 -14.59 -5.89
C ARG A 67 7.15 -13.48 -6.86
N LEU A 68 7.85 -13.82 -7.93
CA LEU A 68 8.36 -12.83 -8.89
C LEU A 68 7.23 -11.97 -9.50
N SER A 69 6.04 -12.55 -9.72
CA SER A 69 4.90 -11.84 -10.31
C SER A 69 4.40 -10.66 -9.48
N VAL A 70 4.69 -10.59 -8.17
CA VAL A 70 4.21 -9.49 -7.31
C VAL A 70 4.77 -8.15 -7.73
N PHE A 71 5.97 -8.12 -8.34
CA PHE A 71 6.59 -6.87 -8.77
C PHE A 71 5.84 -6.26 -9.95
N ASP A 72 5.49 -7.06 -10.96
CA ASP A 72 4.68 -6.62 -12.10
C ASP A 72 3.29 -6.18 -11.65
N HIS A 73 2.66 -6.94 -10.75
CA HIS A 73 1.35 -6.58 -10.20
C HIS A 73 1.39 -5.26 -9.42
N MET A 74 2.42 -5.03 -8.60
CA MET A 74 2.59 -3.77 -7.89
C MET A 74 2.82 -2.60 -8.84
N LEU A 75 3.71 -2.76 -9.82
CA LEU A 75 4.01 -1.72 -10.79
C LEU A 75 2.76 -1.35 -11.60
N ASN A 76 2.06 -2.35 -12.14
CA ASN A 76 0.86 -2.13 -12.93
C ASN A 76 -0.25 -1.47 -12.09
N THR A 77 -0.44 -1.88 -10.84
CA THR A 77 -1.38 -1.25 -9.91
C THR A 77 -1.04 0.21 -9.65
N LEU A 78 0.23 0.53 -9.38
CA LEU A 78 0.68 1.90 -9.12
C LEU A 78 0.53 2.79 -10.35
N VAL A 79 0.88 2.28 -11.52
CA VAL A 79 0.70 3.00 -12.79
C VAL A 79 -0.78 3.25 -13.07
N GLN A 80 -1.65 2.25 -12.85
CA GLN A 80 -3.09 2.40 -13.02
C GLN A 80 -3.66 3.43 -12.04
N PHE A 81 -3.25 3.36 -10.77
CA PHE A 81 -3.64 4.33 -9.75
C PHE A 81 -3.25 5.76 -10.16
N MET A 82 -2.01 5.98 -10.60
CA MET A 82 -1.55 7.30 -11.04
C MET A 82 -2.30 7.86 -12.25
N ARG A 83 -2.85 6.99 -13.12
CA ARG A 83 -3.64 7.41 -14.29
C ARG A 83 -5.05 7.84 -13.89
N ASP A 84 -5.65 7.16 -12.92
CA ASP A 84 -7.07 7.31 -12.60
C ASP A 84 -7.32 8.20 -11.37
N PHE A 85 -6.29 8.41 -10.54
CA PHE A 85 -6.44 9.14 -9.28
C PHE A 85 -6.58 10.65 -9.50
N ALA A 86 -7.82 11.13 -9.44
CA ALA A 86 -8.14 12.55 -9.25
C ALA A 86 -8.18 12.84 -7.74
N GLY A 87 -7.15 13.52 -7.24
CA GLY A 87 -6.87 13.71 -5.81
C GLY A 87 -8.01 14.25 -4.97
#